data_AF-A0A3D5E5A5-F1
#
_entry.id   AF-A0A3D5E5A5-F1
#
_cell.length_a   1.000
_cell.length_b   1.000
_cell.length_c   1.000
_cell.angle_alpha   90.00
_cell.angle_beta   90.00
_cell.angle_gamma   90.00
#
_symmetry.space_group_name_H-M   'P 1'
#
loop_
_entity.id
_entity.type
_entity.pdbx_description
1 polymer ?
#
loop_
_entity_poly.entity_id
_entity_poly.type
_entity_poly.pdbx_seq_one_letter_code
_entity_poly.pdbx_strand_id
1 'polypeptide(L)'
;MARRQNSFTNLGTDFAARARDITTCLREEGYNTRDIIEVRQLDPTKQIVLNLRIDVPQQERGRITNTLVTAITSKNITGSRETYDVEVNGNVIDIPIVDNKKFRVQVKPIQGGGSGAGSASTAINESMFAVYCAVRYHLVTQDLDFRQPISDEVLRQAYNDYCFVDVPFENLWADTVWHKSHCLAANKLYSQQQCRVQDARFYRGSGFDDIEIKNAYKRVNTNLVALNESKFTDEDKWNPSDIWIAKRGFDISPINNLNTAAEINKFLDEKFISKELVGVSLKKSEGITEAIETASARFEVMNQEPPAERRAKVSSYKWVDRNSTGGYDLLFENRGGTPIDVYLYYGSGEFDKFQLRNFGGSKASWQIELKGATAAHGRCGGGNVASIVNEYAPNSMPWDNTNFYNQCNPSLRTARISITREISQLLVDFDAINNRRGTLIERDMAQYEEIVAEKSQEWRYSKLNGLRLLKALRDNPTKADQIVQALYLFASSQLDFSSVFVKVY
;
A
#
# COMPACT_ATOMS: atom_id res chain seq x y z
N MET A 1 13.40 -4.22 -45.14
CA MET A 1 14.09 -2.92 -45.31
C MET A 1 15.14 -2.79 -44.21
N ALA A 2 16.41 -2.71 -44.58
CA ALA A 2 17.51 -2.53 -43.62
C ALA A 2 17.37 -1.17 -42.93
N ARG A 3 17.11 -1.17 -41.61
CA ARG A 3 17.25 0.04 -40.80
C ARG A 3 18.74 0.38 -40.76
N ARG A 4 19.13 1.52 -41.33
CA ARG A 4 20.46 2.09 -41.11
C ARG A 4 20.59 2.33 -39.60
N GLN A 5 21.40 1.52 -38.92
CA GLN A 5 21.97 1.91 -37.64
C GLN A 5 23.06 2.93 -37.98
N ASN A 6 22.83 4.20 -37.70
CA ASN A 6 23.91 5.17 -37.66
C ASN A 6 24.75 4.84 -36.42
N SER A 7 25.76 3.99 -36.58
CA SER A 7 26.83 3.88 -35.59
C SER A 7 27.70 5.14 -35.71
N PHE A 8 27.60 6.05 -34.75
CA PHE A 8 28.29 7.36 -34.78
C PHE A 8 29.79 7.25 -34.42
N THR A 9 30.53 6.36 -35.08
CA THR A 9 31.94 6.04 -34.78
C THR A 9 32.92 7.20 -35.01
N ASN A 10 32.49 8.30 -35.63
CA ASN A 10 33.37 9.41 -36.04
C ASN A 10 33.26 10.68 -35.19
N LEU A 11 32.42 10.72 -34.15
CA LEU A 11 32.18 11.94 -33.34
C LEU A 11 33.00 12.02 -32.03
N GLY A 12 33.93 11.09 -31.78
CA GLY A 12 34.78 11.08 -30.57
C GLY A 12 34.07 10.69 -29.25
N THR A 13 34.77 10.83 -28.12
CA THR A 13 34.39 10.36 -26.76
C THR A 13 33.83 11.46 -25.85
N ASP A 14 33.31 12.57 -26.39
CA ASP A 14 32.71 13.63 -25.56
C ASP A 14 31.32 13.25 -25.04
N PHE A 15 31.31 12.24 -24.16
CA PHE A 15 30.11 11.75 -23.49
C PHE A 15 29.49 12.82 -22.59
N ALA A 16 30.27 13.79 -22.10
CA ALA A 16 29.79 14.84 -21.22
C ALA A 16 28.96 15.89 -21.96
N ALA A 17 29.37 16.32 -23.16
CA ALA A 17 28.55 17.18 -24.01
C ALA A 17 27.24 16.50 -24.40
N ARG A 18 27.27 15.23 -24.80
CA ARG A 18 26.07 14.50 -25.20
C ARG A 18 25.15 14.19 -24.02
N ALA A 19 25.69 13.93 -22.83
CA ALA A 19 24.88 13.83 -21.61
C ALA A 19 24.17 15.15 -21.29
N ARG A 20 24.80 16.29 -21.57
CA ARG A 20 24.16 17.61 -21.46
C ARG A 20 23.03 17.79 -22.47
N ASP A 21 23.15 17.29 -23.69
CA ASP A 21 22.05 17.34 -24.67
C ASP A 21 20.81 16.59 -24.16
N ILE A 22 21.00 15.37 -23.64
CA ILE A 22 19.89 14.54 -23.12
C ILE A 22 19.26 15.16 -21.89
N THR A 23 20.06 15.62 -20.93
CA THR A 23 19.54 16.30 -19.72
C THR A 23 18.87 17.64 -20.05
N THR A 24 19.31 18.33 -21.11
CA THR A 24 18.64 19.54 -21.61
C THR A 24 17.28 19.22 -22.19
N CYS A 25 17.15 18.15 -22.99
CA CYS A 25 15.85 17.71 -23.51
C CYS A 25 14.87 17.39 -22.38
N LEU A 26 15.34 16.72 -21.31
CA LEU A 26 14.49 16.44 -20.14
C LEU A 26 14.01 17.74 -19.47
N ARG A 27 14.89 18.74 -19.32
CA ARG A 27 14.53 20.05 -18.75
C ARG A 27 13.56 20.84 -19.62
N GLU A 28 13.76 20.83 -20.94
CA GLU A 28 12.86 21.47 -21.91
C GLU A 28 11.45 20.86 -21.85
N GLU A 29 11.33 19.58 -21.49
CA GLU A 29 10.07 18.86 -21.26
C GLU A 29 9.54 18.98 -19.82
N GLY A 30 10.10 19.89 -19.02
CA GLY A 30 9.61 20.23 -17.68
C GLY A 30 10.22 19.42 -16.53
N TYR A 31 11.23 18.57 -16.77
CA TYR A 31 11.91 17.80 -15.73
C TYR A 31 13.20 18.50 -15.27
N ASN A 32 13.16 19.10 -14.08
CA ASN A 32 14.31 19.78 -13.50
C ASN A 32 15.33 18.76 -12.96
N THR A 33 16.49 19.25 -12.52
CA THR A 33 17.56 18.40 -11.94
C THR A 33 17.09 17.54 -10.77
N ARG A 34 16.06 17.98 -10.03
CA ARG A 34 15.49 17.24 -8.90
C ARG A 34 14.55 16.11 -9.32
N ASP A 35 13.97 16.20 -10.51
CA ASP A 35 13.06 15.19 -11.06
C ASP A 35 13.82 14.06 -11.77
N ILE A 36 15.11 14.29 -12.06
CA ILE A 36 16.00 13.36 -12.76
C ILE A 36 16.86 12.62 -11.75
N ILE A 37 16.58 11.33 -11.57
CA ILE A 37 17.36 10.43 -10.73
C ILE A 37 18.50 9.83 -11.55
N GLU A 38 19.75 10.12 -11.18
CA GLU A 38 20.93 9.49 -11.78
C GLU A 38 21.14 8.08 -11.22
N VAL A 39 20.48 7.09 -11.83
CA VAL A 39 20.67 5.66 -11.51
C VAL A 39 22.12 5.22 -11.77
N ARG A 40 22.79 5.86 -12.73
CA ARG A 40 24.22 5.72 -12.98
C ARG A 40 24.76 7.03 -13.50
N GLN A 41 25.80 7.54 -12.83
CA GLN A 41 26.59 8.68 -13.28
C GLN A 41 27.35 8.37 -14.57
N LEU A 42 27.84 9.41 -15.23
CA LEU A 42 28.57 9.30 -16.48
C LEU A 42 29.85 8.46 -16.32
N ASP A 43 29.87 7.24 -16.86
CA ASP A 43 31.01 6.33 -16.82
C ASP A 43 31.28 5.74 -18.21
N PRO A 44 32.26 6.31 -18.95
CA PRO A 44 32.63 5.85 -20.29
C PRO A 44 33.11 4.40 -20.37
N THR A 45 33.44 3.74 -19.25
CA THR A 45 33.89 2.34 -19.25
C THR A 45 32.75 1.32 -19.37
N LYS A 46 31.50 1.76 -19.19
CA LYS A 46 30.32 0.89 -19.17
C LYS A 46 29.59 0.89 -20.51
N GLN A 47 28.82 -0.17 -20.74
CA GLN A 47 27.92 -0.27 -21.88
C GLN A 47 26.75 0.73 -21.76
N ILE A 48 26.19 0.89 -20.56
CA ILE A 48 25.27 1.99 -20.27
C ILE A 48 26.10 3.09 -19.63
N VAL A 49 26.44 4.11 -20.41
CA VAL A 49 27.40 5.16 -20.02
C VAL A 49 26.74 6.16 -19.07
N LEU A 50 25.43 6.39 -19.20
CA LEU A 50 24.62 7.22 -18.31
C LEU A 50 23.25 6.55 -18.17
N ASN A 51 22.71 6.48 -16.95
CA ASN A 51 21.37 5.96 -16.72
C ASN A 51 20.57 6.95 -15.86
N LEU A 52 19.59 7.58 -16.49
CA LEU A 52 18.69 8.53 -15.87
C LEU A 52 17.32 7.87 -15.66
N ARG A 53 16.62 8.28 -14.61
CA ARG A 53 15.26 7.86 -14.33
C ARG A 53 14.42 9.08 -14.00
N ILE A 54 13.20 9.11 -14.52
CA ILE A 54 12.16 10.04 -14.09
C ILE A 54 10.96 9.23 -13.60
N ASP A 55 10.35 9.71 -12.52
CA ASP A 55 9.16 9.09 -11.92
C ASP A 55 7.92 9.92 -12.29
N VAL A 56 6.92 9.27 -12.88
CA VAL A 56 5.72 9.94 -13.41
C VAL A 56 4.45 9.17 -13.04
N PRO A 57 3.26 9.78 -13.00
CA PRO A 57 2.02 9.05 -12.75
C PRO A 57 1.88 7.84 -13.69
N GLN A 58 1.49 6.68 -13.15
CA GLN A 58 1.39 5.42 -13.91
C GLN A 58 0.58 5.55 -15.20
N GLN A 59 -0.50 6.34 -15.17
CA GLN A 59 -1.38 6.61 -16.31
C GLN A 59 -0.74 7.49 -17.40
N GLU A 60 0.27 8.29 -17.06
CA GLU A 60 0.95 9.20 -17.99
C GLU A 60 2.25 8.64 -18.56
N ARG A 61 2.73 7.54 -17.97
CA ARG A 61 4.02 6.92 -18.28
C ARG A 61 4.25 6.69 -19.78
N GLY A 62 3.25 6.18 -20.49
CA GLY A 62 3.35 5.94 -21.94
C GLY A 62 3.36 7.23 -22.76
N ARG A 63 2.51 8.21 -22.39
CA ARG A 63 2.45 9.53 -23.05
C ARG A 63 3.78 10.25 -22.92
N ILE A 64 4.31 10.33 -21.69
CA ILE A 64 5.57 10.99 -21.38
C ILE A 64 6.74 10.30 -22.09
N THR A 65 6.79 8.96 -22.11
CA THR A 65 7.82 8.24 -22.87
C THR A 65 7.84 8.68 -24.33
N ASN A 66 6.67 8.78 -24.98
CA ASN A 66 6.58 9.21 -26.38
C ASN A 66 6.98 10.68 -26.59
N THR A 67 6.62 11.56 -25.66
CA THR A 67 7.05 12.96 -25.68
C THR A 67 8.57 13.06 -25.63
N LEU A 68 9.21 12.35 -24.69
CA LEU A 68 10.68 12.36 -24.55
C LEU A 68 11.40 11.74 -25.74
N VAL A 69 10.86 10.65 -26.30
CA VAL A 69 11.37 10.07 -27.55
C VAL A 69 11.40 11.14 -28.64
N THR A 70 10.29 11.86 -28.83
CA THR A 70 10.18 12.89 -29.87
C THR A 70 11.16 14.03 -29.64
N ALA A 71 11.29 14.50 -28.40
CA ALA A 71 12.23 15.56 -28.02
C ALA A 71 13.68 15.15 -28.30
N ILE A 72 14.07 13.95 -27.89
CA ILE A 72 15.44 13.44 -28.06
C ILE A 72 15.77 13.23 -29.55
N THR A 73 14.88 12.62 -30.33
CA THR A 73 15.11 12.37 -31.77
C THR A 73 15.14 13.63 -32.62
N SER A 74 14.59 14.74 -32.08
CA SER A 74 14.59 16.05 -32.74
C SER A 74 15.79 16.93 -32.32
N LYS A 75 16.57 16.50 -31.31
CA LYS A 75 17.74 17.24 -30.83
C LYS A 75 18.94 16.95 -31.73
N ASN A 76 19.57 18.01 -32.25
CA ASN A 76 20.87 17.89 -32.90
C ASN A 76 21.92 17.48 -31.88
N ILE A 77 22.77 16.51 -32.25
CA ILE A 77 23.91 16.09 -31.43
C ILE A 77 24.91 17.24 -31.36
N THR A 78 25.34 17.63 -30.16
CA THR A 78 26.34 18.70 -30.00
C THR A 78 27.59 18.41 -30.83
N GLY A 79 27.96 19.37 -31.69
CA GLY A 79 29.08 19.24 -32.62
C GLY A 79 28.75 18.55 -33.96
N SER A 80 27.48 18.23 -34.24
CA SER A 80 27.02 17.60 -35.48
C SER A 80 25.74 18.26 -36.02
N ARG A 81 25.44 18.00 -37.30
CA ARG A 81 24.15 18.34 -37.94
C ARG A 81 23.14 17.18 -37.90
N GLU A 82 23.54 16.05 -37.32
CA GLU A 82 22.72 14.84 -37.16
C GLU A 82 21.95 14.88 -35.84
N THR A 83 20.84 14.14 -35.76
CA THR A 83 20.04 13.98 -34.56
C THR A 83 20.23 12.61 -33.92
N TYR A 84 19.74 12.44 -32.68
CA TYR A 84 19.82 11.17 -31.97
C TYR A 84 18.86 10.12 -32.54
N ASP A 85 19.36 8.89 -32.65
CA ASP A 85 18.52 7.69 -32.76
C ASP A 85 18.17 7.15 -31.37
N VAL A 86 17.01 6.50 -31.25
CA VAL A 86 16.58 5.84 -30.02
C VAL A 86 16.01 4.45 -30.26
N GLU A 87 16.27 3.54 -29.33
CA GLU A 87 15.67 2.22 -29.22
C GLU A 87 14.74 2.19 -28.00
N VAL A 88 13.45 1.94 -28.21
CA VAL A 88 12.45 1.96 -27.14
C VAL A 88 12.01 0.54 -26.80
N ASN A 89 12.15 0.15 -25.54
CA ASN A 89 11.62 -1.11 -25.01
C ASN A 89 10.70 -0.83 -23.81
N GLY A 90 9.40 -0.78 -24.08
CA GLY A 90 8.41 -0.33 -23.11
C GLY A 90 8.60 1.15 -22.79
N ASN A 91 8.88 1.47 -21.52
CA ASN A 91 9.10 2.85 -21.05
C ASN A 91 10.58 3.08 -20.69
N VAL A 92 11.47 2.43 -21.44
CA VAL A 92 12.92 2.62 -21.36
C VAL A 92 13.38 3.07 -22.74
N ILE A 93 14.05 4.22 -22.78
CA ILE A 93 14.59 4.85 -23.97
C ILE A 93 16.09 4.63 -23.93
N ASP A 94 16.60 3.81 -24.84
CA ASP A 94 18.02 3.61 -25.06
C ASP A 94 18.47 4.50 -26.21
N ILE A 95 19.54 5.26 -26.01
CA ILE A 95 20.09 6.21 -26.98
C ILE A 95 21.47 5.67 -27.37
N PRO A 96 21.60 4.97 -28.51
CA PRO A 96 22.88 4.43 -28.95
C PRO A 96 23.90 5.54 -29.21
N ILE A 97 25.18 5.26 -28.92
CA ILE A 97 26.28 6.22 -29.10
C ILE A 97 27.34 5.64 -30.04
N VAL A 98 28.23 4.78 -29.53
CA VAL A 98 29.35 4.14 -30.25
C VAL A 98 29.66 2.78 -29.63
N ASP A 99 30.22 1.84 -30.39
CA ASP A 99 30.76 0.56 -29.86
C ASP A 99 29.85 -0.15 -28.85
N ASN A 100 28.55 -0.25 -29.18
CA ASN A 100 27.51 -0.86 -28.34
C ASN A 100 27.22 -0.12 -27.00
N LYS A 101 27.73 1.11 -26.84
CA LYS A 101 27.45 1.99 -25.71
C LYS A 101 26.19 2.82 -25.93
N LYS A 102 25.50 3.14 -24.83
CA LYS A 102 24.26 3.90 -24.84
C LYS A 102 24.07 4.77 -23.59
N PHE A 103 23.29 5.83 -23.74
CA PHE A 103 22.59 6.44 -22.62
C PHE A 103 21.23 5.81 -22.46
N ARG A 104 20.72 5.80 -21.23
CA ARG A 104 19.40 5.25 -20.91
C ARG A 104 18.59 6.27 -20.14
N VAL A 105 17.34 6.47 -20.55
CA VAL A 105 16.32 7.18 -19.78
C VAL A 105 15.21 6.20 -19.44
N GLN A 106 14.95 6.02 -18.13
CA GLN A 106 13.87 5.18 -17.63
C GLN A 106 12.69 6.06 -17.21
N VAL A 107 11.56 5.92 -17.89
CA VAL A 107 10.31 6.51 -17.43
C VAL A 107 9.63 5.46 -16.57
N LYS A 108 9.67 5.67 -15.26
CA LYS A 108 9.11 4.74 -14.27
C LYS A 108 7.84 5.35 -13.70
N PRO A 109 6.86 4.50 -13.37
CA PRO A 109 5.72 5.03 -12.67
C PRO A 109 6.14 5.41 -11.26
N ILE A 110 5.48 6.40 -10.71
CA ILE A 110 5.35 6.55 -9.26
C ILE A 110 4.57 5.32 -8.79
N GLN A 111 5.24 4.18 -8.60
CA GLN A 111 4.68 3.00 -7.96
C GLN A 111 5.62 2.54 -6.87
N GLY A 112 5.05 2.42 -5.67
CA GLY A 112 5.66 1.82 -4.49
C GLY A 112 6.25 0.46 -4.82
N GLY A 113 7.58 0.40 -4.87
CA GLY A 113 8.30 -0.85 -5.01
C GLY A 113 8.10 -1.72 -3.76
N GLY A 114 8.18 -3.04 -3.94
CA GLY A 114 7.92 -4.02 -2.89
C GLY A 114 8.63 -3.72 -1.58
N SER A 115 7.98 -4.08 -0.46
CA SER A 115 8.35 -4.05 0.97
C SER A 115 9.21 -2.90 1.54
N GLY A 116 10.19 -2.36 0.83
CA GLY A 116 11.03 -1.21 1.23
C GLY A 116 10.87 0.07 0.40
N ALA A 117 10.17 0.07 -0.74
CA ALA A 117 9.88 1.31 -1.48
C ALA A 117 8.45 1.83 -1.23
N GLY A 118 7.53 0.94 -0.83
CA GLY A 118 6.31 1.33 -0.12
C GLY A 118 6.65 2.12 1.13
N SER A 119 7.57 1.64 1.98
CA SER A 119 7.96 2.34 3.21
C SER A 119 8.59 3.72 2.96
N ALA A 120 9.32 3.93 1.85
CA ALA A 120 9.88 5.23 1.51
C ALA A 120 8.82 6.24 1.02
N SER A 121 7.89 5.80 0.15
CA SER A 121 6.76 6.64 -0.27
C SER A 121 5.78 6.90 0.87
N THR A 122 5.57 5.90 1.73
CA THR A 122 4.78 5.99 2.95
C THR A 122 5.42 7.00 3.90
N ALA A 123 6.73 6.90 4.16
CA ALA A 123 7.46 7.83 5.01
C ALA A 123 7.36 9.29 4.55
N ILE A 124 7.49 9.53 3.26
CA ILE A 124 7.32 10.86 2.68
C ILE A 124 5.89 11.38 2.92
N ASN A 125 4.87 10.57 2.63
CA ASN A 125 3.47 11.01 2.77
C ASN A 125 3.09 11.25 4.23
N GLU A 126 3.49 10.38 5.15
CA GLU A 126 3.22 10.53 6.59
C GLU A 126 3.96 11.73 7.18
N SER A 127 5.23 11.94 6.81
CA SER A 127 5.99 13.12 7.20
C SER A 127 5.36 14.40 6.64
N MET A 128 4.92 14.38 5.38
CA MET A 128 4.23 15.50 4.78
C MET A 128 2.90 15.77 5.48
N PHE A 129 2.18 14.73 5.88
CA PHE A 129 0.94 14.87 6.65
C PHE A 129 1.18 15.54 8.02
N ALA A 130 2.27 15.18 8.72
CA ALA A 130 2.70 15.87 9.94
C ALA A 130 2.89 17.38 9.70
N VAL A 131 3.53 17.77 8.59
CA VAL A 131 3.69 19.18 8.18
C VAL A 131 2.35 19.86 7.93
N TYR A 132 1.41 19.23 7.23
CA TYR A 132 0.06 19.81 7.01
C TYR A 132 -0.71 20.00 8.31
N CYS A 133 -0.60 19.05 9.24
CA CYS A 133 -1.15 19.20 10.58
C CYS A 133 -0.52 20.39 11.32
N ALA A 134 0.80 20.55 11.25
CA ALA A 134 1.51 21.69 11.84
C ALA A 134 1.04 23.03 11.26
N VAL A 135 0.88 23.14 9.93
CA VAL A 135 0.31 24.35 9.30
C VAL A 135 -1.07 24.62 9.88
N ARG A 136 -1.97 23.62 9.87
CA ARG A 136 -3.35 23.79 10.33
C ARG A 136 -3.44 24.18 11.81
N TYR A 137 -2.56 23.65 12.65
CA TYR A 137 -2.60 23.85 14.09
C TYR A 137 -1.98 25.18 14.54
N HIS A 138 -0.98 25.70 13.82
CA HIS A 138 -0.15 26.81 14.31
C HIS A 138 -0.10 28.02 13.38
N LEU A 139 -0.11 27.83 12.07
CA LEU A 139 0.22 28.89 11.11
C LEU A 139 -1.01 29.54 10.47
N VAL A 140 -2.17 28.89 10.55
CA VAL A 140 -3.42 29.41 9.97
C VAL A 140 -4.58 29.32 10.96
N THR A 141 -5.52 30.26 10.84
CA THR A 141 -6.76 30.28 11.63
C THR A 141 -7.90 29.57 10.93
N GLN A 142 -7.91 29.58 9.59
CA GLN A 142 -8.93 28.96 8.75
C GLN A 142 -8.55 27.52 8.39
N ASP A 143 -9.54 26.77 7.90
CA ASP A 143 -9.31 25.43 7.34
C ASP A 143 -8.46 25.51 6.07
N LEU A 144 -7.60 24.51 5.87
CA LEU A 144 -6.79 24.37 4.66
C LEU A 144 -7.71 24.11 3.46
N ASP A 145 -7.58 24.92 2.39
CA ASP A 145 -8.31 24.73 1.14
C ASP A 145 -7.46 23.88 0.17
N PHE A 146 -7.90 22.66 -0.12
CA PHE A 146 -7.21 21.74 -1.03
C PHE A 146 -7.19 22.22 -2.50
N ARG A 147 -7.91 23.30 -2.82
CA ARG A 147 -7.89 23.94 -4.15
C ARG A 147 -6.71 24.89 -4.30
N GLN A 148 -6.05 25.24 -3.20
CA GLN A 148 -4.96 26.19 -3.17
C GLN A 148 -3.68 25.49 -2.72
N PRO A 149 -2.55 25.69 -3.43
CA PRO A 149 -1.28 25.20 -2.94
C PRO A 149 -0.89 25.93 -1.64
N ILE A 150 -0.25 25.20 -0.72
CA ILE A 150 0.43 25.80 0.43
C ILE A 150 1.83 26.20 -0.03
N SER A 151 2.28 27.41 0.30
CA SER A 151 3.61 27.88 -0.12
C SER A 151 4.73 27.08 0.56
N ASP A 152 5.87 26.92 -0.15
CA ASP A 152 7.05 26.23 0.38
C ASP A 152 7.57 26.87 1.67
N GLU A 153 7.48 28.20 1.78
CA GLU A 153 7.86 28.95 2.99
C GLU A 153 7.03 28.54 4.22
N VAL A 154 5.70 28.45 4.06
CA VAL A 154 4.80 28.04 5.15
C VAL A 154 5.03 26.57 5.52
N LEU A 155 5.22 25.70 4.52
CA LEU A 155 5.53 24.28 4.75
C LEU A 155 6.87 24.12 5.48
N ARG A 156 7.90 24.89 5.08
CA ARG A 156 9.24 24.85 5.69
C ARG A 156 9.23 25.40 7.10
N GLN A 157 8.48 26.47 7.36
CA GLN A 157 8.27 26.99 8.71
C GLN A 157 7.59 25.93 9.59
N ALA A 158 6.50 25.32 9.10
CA ALA A 158 5.78 24.29 9.84
C ALA A 158 6.68 23.07 10.16
N TYR A 159 7.48 22.63 9.20
CA TYR A 159 8.46 21.56 9.36
C TYR A 159 9.49 21.90 10.45
N ASN A 160 10.16 23.06 10.34
CA ASN A 160 11.26 23.44 11.24
C ASN A 160 10.80 23.70 12.69
N ASP A 161 9.64 24.33 12.87
CA ASP A 161 9.23 24.85 14.17
C ASP A 161 8.41 23.84 15.00
N TYR A 162 7.74 22.89 14.32
CA TYR A 162 6.73 22.04 14.94
C TYR A 162 6.83 20.55 14.64
N CYS A 163 7.63 20.13 13.66
CA CYS A 163 7.71 18.73 13.24
C CYS A 163 9.04 18.08 13.66
N PHE A 164 8.95 16.80 14.01
CA PHE A 164 10.06 15.90 14.33
C PHE A 164 9.91 14.66 13.46
N VAL A 165 10.49 14.71 12.26
CA VAL A 165 10.38 13.63 11.28
C VAL A 165 11.75 13.18 10.78
N ASP A 166 11.87 11.93 10.35
CA ASP A 166 13.09 11.30 9.84
C ASP A 166 13.33 11.51 8.33
N VAL A 167 12.38 12.16 7.64
CA VAL A 167 12.51 12.51 6.22
C VAL A 167 12.91 13.98 6.06
N PRO A 168 14.05 14.31 5.41
CA PRO A 168 14.44 15.68 5.14
C PRO A 168 13.37 16.44 4.35
N PHE A 169 13.15 17.71 4.69
CA PHE A 169 12.14 18.56 4.04
C PHE A 169 12.26 18.57 2.52
N GLU A 170 13.48 18.57 1.98
CA GLU A 170 13.76 18.58 0.54
C GLU A 170 13.24 17.35 -0.21
N ASN A 171 12.93 16.26 0.52
CA ASN A 171 12.36 15.04 -0.02
C ASN A 171 10.83 14.94 0.20
N LEU A 172 10.23 15.90 0.90
CA LEU A 172 8.80 15.92 1.16
C LEU A 172 8.04 16.47 -0.05
N TRP A 173 6.98 15.76 -0.45
CA TRP A 173 6.09 16.17 -1.52
C TRP A 173 4.72 15.54 -1.31
N ALA A 174 3.70 16.09 -1.98
CA ALA A 174 2.38 15.50 -2.10
C ALA A 174 1.86 15.74 -3.51
N ASP A 175 1.38 14.69 -4.19
CA ASP A 175 0.60 14.86 -5.41
C ASP A 175 -0.76 15.51 -5.11
N THR A 176 -1.55 15.82 -6.14
CA THR A 176 -2.87 16.45 -5.97
C THR A 176 -3.82 15.64 -5.09
N VAL A 177 -3.75 14.31 -5.14
CA VAL A 177 -4.60 13.42 -4.34
C VAL A 177 -4.16 13.45 -2.87
N TRP A 178 -2.86 13.36 -2.62
CA TRP A 178 -2.30 13.42 -1.26
C TRP A 178 -2.42 14.81 -0.64
N HIS A 179 -2.23 15.89 -1.40
CA HIS A 179 -2.49 17.26 -0.96
C HIS A 179 -3.93 17.40 -0.45
N LYS A 180 -4.90 16.94 -1.27
CA LYS A 180 -6.31 16.94 -0.88
C LYS A 180 -6.57 16.10 0.38
N SER A 181 -6.02 14.90 0.43
CA SER A 181 -6.16 14.01 1.58
C SER A 181 -5.60 14.65 2.86
N HIS A 182 -4.41 15.26 2.79
CA HIS A 182 -3.76 15.90 3.93
C HIS A 182 -4.53 17.13 4.42
N CYS A 183 -4.99 18.01 3.53
CA CYS A 183 -5.83 19.17 3.91
C CYS A 183 -7.09 18.73 4.65
N LEU A 184 -7.85 17.79 4.07
CA LEU A 184 -9.10 17.31 4.66
C LEU A 184 -8.87 16.61 6.00
N ALA A 185 -7.86 15.76 6.09
CA ALA A 185 -7.53 15.05 7.31
C ALA A 185 -7.02 15.99 8.42
N ALA A 186 -6.14 16.95 8.10
CA ALA A 186 -5.64 17.92 9.07
C ALA A 186 -6.76 18.82 9.61
N ASN A 187 -7.65 19.32 8.74
CA ASN A 187 -8.84 20.07 9.14
C ASN A 187 -9.75 19.22 10.04
N LYS A 188 -9.96 17.94 9.67
CA LYS A 188 -10.79 17.03 10.44
C LYS A 188 -10.21 16.79 11.82
N LEU A 189 -8.92 16.48 11.96
CA LEU A 189 -8.26 16.33 13.26
C LEU A 189 -8.38 17.60 14.09
N TYR A 190 -8.08 18.76 13.50
CA TYR A 190 -8.22 20.04 14.20
C TYR A 190 -9.67 20.31 14.64
N SER A 191 -10.69 19.86 13.91
CA SER A 191 -12.08 20.03 14.35
C SER A 191 -12.45 19.18 15.58
N GLN A 192 -11.70 18.11 15.88
CA GLN A 192 -12.02 17.18 16.97
C GLN A 192 -11.39 17.62 18.29
N GLN A 193 -12.23 17.72 19.32
CA GLN A 193 -11.81 18.23 20.63
C GLN A 193 -10.76 17.35 21.31
N GLN A 194 -10.74 16.05 21.03
CA GLN A 194 -9.76 15.08 21.52
C GLN A 194 -8.38 15.29 20.88
N CYS A 195 -8.33 15.81 19.65
CA CYS A 195 -7.09 16.05 18.91
C CYS A 195 -6.55 17.48 19.10
N ARG A 196 -7.22 18.32 19.91
CA ARG A 196 -6.78 19.68 20.28
C ARG A 196 -5.70 19.66 21.34
N VAL A 197 -4.54 19.12 20.98
CA VAL A 197 -3.34 19.12 21.82
C VAL A 197 -2.81 20.55 21.94
N GLN A 198 -2.60 21.01 23.18
CA GLN A 198 -2.06 22.34 23.44
C GLN A 198 -0.62 22.45 22.96
N ASP A 199 -0.31 23.48 22.18
CA ASP A 199 1.05 23.71 21.64
C ASP A 199 1.62 22.43 20.98
N ALA A 200 0.84 21.87 20.06
CA ALA A 200 1.09 20.56 19.46
C ALA A 200 2.45 20.46 18.75
N ARG A 201 3.07 19.28 18.80
CA ARG A 201 4.25 18.88 18.05
C ARG A 201 3.97 17.56 17.36
N PHE A 202 4.52 17.39 16.15
CA PHE A 202 4.15 16.29 15.26
C PHE A 202 5.36 15.39 15.02
N TYR A 203 5.23 14.10 15.33
CA TYR A 203 6.33 13.13 15.30
C TYR A 203 6.03 12.01 14.31
N ARG A 204 7.04 11.63 13.52
CA ARG A 204 6.99 10.47 12.62
C ARG A 204 8.38 9.88 12.41
N GLY A 205 8.55 8.59 12.66
CA GLY A 205 9.80 7.87 12.44
C GLY A 205 11.01 8.42 13.21
N SER A 206 10.80 9.31 14.19
CA SER A 206 11.87 9.99 14.91
C SER A 206 11.45 10.34 16.35
N GLY A 207 12.42 10.73 17.18
CA GLY A 207 12.17 11.04 18.58
C GLY A 207 11.59 9.83 19.31
N PHE A 208 10.51 10.05 20.06
CA PHE A 208 9.92 8.98 20.86
C PHE A 208 9.21 7.88 20.07
N ASP A 209 8.80 8.19 18.83
CA ASP A 209 8.16 7.23 17.95
C ASP A 209 9.13 6.10 17.58
N ASP A 210 10.40 6.45 17.26
CA ASP A 210 11.40 5.47 16.85
C ASP A 210 12.03 4.70 18.03
N ILE A 211 11.97 5.24 19.25
CA ILE A 211 12.66 4.66 20.42
C ILE A 211 11.65 4.11 21.43
N GLU A 212 10.92 4.97 22.14
CA GLU A 212 10.07 4.57 23.26
C GLU A 212 8.86 3.75 22.83
N ILE A 213 8.17 4.13 21.75
CA ILE A 213 7.01 3.38 21.24
C ILE A 213 7.44 2.00 20.72
N LYS A 214 8.47 1.92 19.88
CA LYS A 214 9.02 0.64 19.40
C LYS A 214 9.48 -0.27 20.53
N ASN A 215 10.08 0.29 21.59
CA ASN A 215 10.49 -0.49 22.75
C ASN A 215 9.30 -0.91 23.63
N ALA A 216 8.27 -0.07 23.76
CA ALA A 216 7.03 -0.44 24.42
C ALA A 216 6.35 -1.60 23.70
N TYR A 217 6.25 -1.56 22.36
CA TYR A 217 5.74 -2.66 21.55
C TYR A 217 6.46 -4.00 21.82
N LYS A 218 7.80 -3.98 21.88
CA LYS A 218 8.58 -5.19 22.22
C LYS A 218 8.24 -5.74 23.60
N ARG A 219 8.04 -4.86 24.59
CA ARG A 219 7.62 -5.26 25.95
C ARG A 219 6.20 -5.83 25.95
N VAL A 220 5.26 -5.20 25.25
CA VAL A 220 3.88 -5.72 25.04
C VAL A 220 3.94 -7.16 24.52
N ASN A 221 4.64 -7.40 23.42
CA ASN A 221 4.75 -8.74 22.85
C ASN A 221 5.43 -9.76 23.77
N THR A 222 6.46 -9.33 24.50
CA THR A 222 7.15 -10.20 25.48
C THR A 222 6.18 -10.60 26.60
N ASN A 223 5.37 -9.65 27.07
CA ASN A 223 4.36 -9.90 28.09
C ASN A 223 3.25 -10.84 27.58
N LEU A 224 2.76 -10.67 26.36
CA LEU A 224 1.73 -11.55 25.78
C LEU A 224 2.22 -13.00 25.69
N VAL A 225 3.46 -13.23 25.24
CA VAL A 225 4.04 -14.58 25.23
C VAL A 225 4.11 -15.18 26.64
N ALA A 226 4.50 -14.40 27.65
CA ALA A 226 4.53 -14.85 29.03
C ALA A 226 3.15 -15.21 29.60
N LEU A 227 2.08 -14.62 29.05
CA LEU A 227 0.69 -14.92 29.40
C LEU A 227 0.08 -16.08 28.59
N ASN A 228 0.85 -16.71 27.69
CA ASN A 228 0.35 -17.65 26.67
C ASN A 228 -0.70 -17.03 25.73
N GLU A 229 -0.63 -15.72 25.51
CA GLU A 229 -1.46 -14.98 24.57
C GLU A 229 -0.76 -14.85 23.21
N SER A 230 -1.54 -14.70 22.15
CA SER A 230 -1.01 -14.46 20.81
C SER A 230 -0.32 -13.09 20.74
N LYS A 231 0.97 -13.08 20.40
CA LYS A 231 1.70 -11.84 20.14
C LYS A 231 1.19 -11.15 18.88
N PHE A 232 1.39 -9.84 18.80
CA PHE A 232 1.20 -9.08 17.57
C PHE A 232 2.25 -9.46 16.52
N THR A 233 1.85 -9.42 15.25
CA THR A 233 2.73 -9.73 14.13
C THR A 233 3.62 -8.57 13.73
N ASP A 234 3.14 -7.36 13.99
CA ASP A 234 3.78 -6.09 13.70
C ASP A 234 3.21 -5.01 14.64
N GLU A 235 3.94 -3.91 14.78
CA GLU A 235 3.58 -2.79 15.65
C GLU A 235 2.23 -2.16 15.26
N ASP A 236 1.94 -2.08 13.96
CA ASP A 236 0.69 -1.53 13.43
C ASP A 236 -0.55 -2.32 13.88
N LYS A 237 -0.41 -3.58 14.28
CA LYS A 237 -1.52 -4.35 14.89
C LYS A 237 -1.77 -3.97 16.35
N TRP A 238 -0.74 -3.52 17.04
CA TRP A 238 -0.87 -2.98 18.39
C TRP A 238 -1.33 -1.52 18.36
N ASN A 239 -0.66 -0.68 17.57
CA ASN A 239 -1.01 0.74 17.36
C ASN A 239 -0.65 1.16 15.91
N PRO A 240 -1.63 1.39 15.01
CA PRO A 240 -1.40 1.74 13.60
C PRO A 240 -1.16 3.24 13.38
N SER A 241 -0.53 3.93 14.33
CA SER A 241 -0.29 5.37 14.20
C SER A 241 0.78 5.64 13.16
N ASP A 242 0.41 6.37 12.12
CA ASP A 242 1.30 6.83 11.07
C ASP A 242 2.05 8.12 11.51
N ILE A 243 1.45 8.92 12.40
CA ILE A 243 2.07 10.05 13.10
C ILE A 243 1.59 10.13 14.57
N TRP A 244 2.35 10.84 15.40
CA TRP A 244 1.95 11.21 16.76
C TRP A 244 1.84 12.72 16.93
N ILE A 245 0.78 13.17 17.61
CA ILE A 245 0.60 14.57 18.04
C ILE A 245 0.85 14.62 19.55
N ALA A 246 1.90 15.31 19.97
CA ALA A 246 2.23 15.45 21.39
C ALA A 246 2.25 16.91 21.84
N LYS A 247 1.94 17.15 23.11
CA LYS A 247 2.08 18.47 23.73
C LYS A 247 3.55 18.89 23.74
N ARG A 248 3.85 20.18 23.53
CA ARG A 248 5.22 20.68 23.67
C ARG A 248 5.80 20.31 25.04
N GLY A 249 6.97 19.68 25.04
CA GLY A 249 7.65 19.23 26.26
C GLY A 249 7.05 17.98 26.90
N PHE A 250 6.18 17.25 26.19
CA PHE A 250 5.66 15.96 26.64
C PHE A 250 6.80 14.97 26.93
N ASP A 251 6.76 14.37 28.11
CA ASP A 251 7.71 13.35 28.55
C ASP A 251 7.08 11.95 28.43
N ILE A 252 7.54 11.20 27.42
CA ILE A 252 7.14 9.81 27.17
C ILE A 252 7.82 8.83 28.13
N SER A 253 8.95 9.21 28.75
CA SER A 253 9.86 8.29 29.43
C SER A 253 9.24 7.41 30.53
N PRO A 254 8.15 7.80 31.23
CA PRO A 254 7.46 6.91 32.16
C PRO A 254 7.02 5.57 31.53
N ILE A 255 6.73 5.54 30.23
CA ILE A 255 6.36 4.30 29.52
C ILE A 255 7.44 3.22 29.62
N ASN A 256 8.71 3.61 29.78
CA ASN A 256 9.86 2.71 29.84
C ASN A 256 9.88 1.85 31.11
N ASN A 257 9.16 2.27 32.15
CA ASN A 257 9.04 1.53 33.42
C ASN A 257 7.85 0.55 33.43
N LEU A 258 7.02 0.55 32.38
CA LEU A 258 5.84 -0.29 32.25
C LEU A 258 6.17 -1.55 31.47
N ASN A 259 5.71 -2.71 31.93
CA ASN A 259 6.13 -4.00 31.39
C ASN A 259 4.99 -4.81 30.79
N THR A 260 3.74 -4.57 31.23
CA THR A 260 2.59 -5.32 30.72
C THR A 260 1.84 -4.57 29.64
N ALA A 261 1.15 -5.32 28.76
CA ALA A 261 0.29 -4.75 27.73
C ALA A 261 -0.80 -3.85 28.34
N ALA A 262 -1.39 -4.29 29.46
CA ALA A 262 -2.43 -3.53 30.15
C ALA A 262 -1.92 -2.20 30.72
N GLU A 263 -0.75 -2.19 31.38
CA GLU A 263 -0.15 -0.96 31.93
C GLU A 263 0.20 0.05 30.83
N ILE A 264 0.83 -0.42 29.76
CA ILE A 264 1.25 0.42 28.64
C ILE A 264 0.03 1.00 27.92
N ASN A 265 -1.00 0.18 27.64
CA ASN A 265 -2.22 0.67 27.00
C ASN A 265 -2.94 1.68 27.89
N LYS A 266 -3.05 1.41 29.20
CA LYS A 266 -3.63 2.36 30.15
C LYS A 266 -2.88 3.69 30.17
N PHE A 267 -1.55 3.68 30.10
CA PHE A 267 -0.76 4.90 29.98
C PHE A 267 -1.12 5.68 28.71
N LEU A 268 -1.19 5.01 27.55
CA LEU A 268 -1.59 5.65 26.29
C LEU A 268 -3.03 6.20 26.34
N ASP A 269 -3.96 5.48 26.96
CA ASP A 269 -5.34 5.93 27.16
C ASP A 269 -5.41 7.20 28.02
N GLU A 270 -4.67 7.23 29.13
CA GLU A 270 -4.59 8.40 30.01
C GLU A 270 -4.03 9.62 29.27
N LYS A 271 -3.00 9.44 28.43
CA LYS A 271 -2.40 10.52 27.64
C LYS A 271 -3.26 10.99 26.48
N PHE A 272 -4.04 10.09 25.90
CA PHE A 272 -5.07 10.43 24.92
C PHE A 272 -6.20 11.25 25.56
N ILE A 273 -6.73 10.80 26.70
CA ILE A 273 -7.81 11.50 27.43
C ILE A 273 -7.36 12.88 27.91
N SER A 274 -6.12 12.99 28.42
CA SER A 274 -5.54 14.27 28.86
C SER A 274 -5.11 15.20 27.71
N LYS A 275 -5.17 14.73 26.45
CA LYS A 275 -4.73 15.44 25.23
C LYS A 275 -3.26 15.82 25.26
N GLU A 276 -2.44 14.99 25.89
CA GLU A 276 -0.99 15.13 25.91
C GLU A 276 -0.33 14.38 24.77
N LEU A 277 -0.92 13.26 24.32
CA LEU A 277 -0.44 12.43 23.23
C LEU A 277 -1.60 11.81 22.46
N VAL A 278 -1.58 11.94 21.13
CA VAL A 278 -2.57 11.33 20.23
C VAL A 278 -1.85 10.61 19.11
N GLY A 279 -2.04 9.29 19.03
CA GLY A 279 -1.61 8.50 17.88
C GLY A 279 -2.64 8.59 16.74
N VAL A 280 -2.20 8.85 15.52
CA VAL A 280 -3.07 9.09 14.36
C VAL A 280 -2.75 8.10 13.25
N SER A 281 -3.74 7.30 12.85
CA SER A 281 -3.71 6.50 11.63
C SER A 281 -4.40 7.25 10.49
N LEU A 282 -3.61 7.67 9.50
CA LEU A 282 -4.04 8.27 8.25
C LEU A 282 -4.46 7.17 7.27
N LYS A 283 -5.58 7.37 6.59
CA LYS A 283 -5.88 6.66 5.34
C LYS A 283 -6.03 7.66 4.22
N LYS A 284 -5.55 7.23 3.05
CA LYS A 284 -5.76 7.97 1.81
C LYS A 284 -7.25 7.95 1.49
N SER A 285 -7.84 9.12 1.29
CA SER A 285 -9.23 9.22 0.85
C SER A 285 -9.35 8.88 -0.64
N GLU A 286 -9.40 7.58 -0.97
CA GLU A 286 -9.57 7.06 -2.33
C GLU A 286 -11.03 7.24 -2.80
N GLY A 287 -11.23 7.94 -3.92
CA GLY A 287 -12.57 8.14 -4.50
C GLY A 287 -13.13 9.55 -4.35
N ILE A 288 -12.40 10.47 -3.72
CA ILE A 288 -12.68 11.88 -3.87
C ILE A 288 -12.10 12.37 -5.20
N THR A 289 -12.87 12.25 -6.28
CA THR A 289 -12.52 12.89 -7.55
C THR A 289 -12.51 14.43 -7.38
N GLU A 290 -11.82 15.14 -8.27
CA GLU A 290 -11.78 16.62 -8.29
C GLU A 290 -13.18 17.26 -8.25
N ALA A 291 -14.22 16.52 -8.68
CA ALA A 291 -15.59 16.97 -8.81
C ALA A 291 -16.41 17.07 -7.51
N ILE A 292 -15.91 16.60 -6.35
CA ILE A 292 -16.69 16.66 -5.10
C ILE A 292 -16.27 17.88 -4.27
N GLU A 293 -17.06 18.96 -4.36
CA GLU A 293 -16.97 20.14 -3.49
C GLU A 293 -17.39 19.85 -2.03
N THR A 294 -18.08 18.73 -1.78
CA THR A 294 -18.61 18.31 -0.47
C THR A 294 -17.74 17.28 0.27
N ALA A 295 -16.50 17.09 -0.17
CA ALA A 295 -15.64 16.06 0.39
C ALA A 295 -15.18 16.41 1.81
N SER A 296 -15.40 15.49 2.75
CA SER A 296 -14.94 15.63 4.13
C SER A 296 -14.28 14.33 4.61
N ALA A 297 -13.16 14.44 5.30
CA ALA A 297 -12.59 13.28 5.99
C ALA A 297 -13.49 12.84 7.15
N ARG A 298 -13.52 11.53 7.39
CA ARG A 298 -14.13 10.87 8.55
C ARG A 298 -13.12 10.76 9.68
N PHE A 299 -13.64 10.56 10.88
CA PHE A 299 -12.86 10.47 12.10
C PHE A 299 -13.50 9.46 13.04
N GLU A 300 -12.68 8.56 13.59
CA GLU A 300 -13.08 7.58 14.59
C GLU A 300 -11.99 7.46 15.66
N VAL A 301 -12.41 7.37 16.92
CA VAL A 301 -11.53 6.93 18.01
C VAL A 301 -11.62 5.42 18.08
N MET A 302 -10.47 4.75 18.05
CA MET A 302 -10.36 3.30 18.00
C MET A 302 -9.77 2.80 19.31
N ASN A 303 -10.26 1.64 19.79
CA ASN A 303 -9.74 0.91 20.94
C ASN A 303 -9.76 1.67 22.28
N GLN A 304 -10.56 2.72 22.43
CA GLN A 304 -10.73 3.38 23.72
C GLN A 304 -11.65 2.56 24.65
N GLU A 305 -12.54 1.76 24.07
CA GLU A 305 -13.43 0.87 24.78
C GLU A 305 -12.77 -0.48 25.14
N PRO A 306 -13.22 -1.15 26.21
CA PRO A 306 -12.71 -2.47 26.58
C PRO A 306 -12.86 -3.52 25.48
N PRO A 307 -12.01 -4.57 25.43
CA PRO A 307 -12.07 -5.63 24.43
C PRO A 307 -13.44 -6.32 24.29
N ALA A 308 -14.15 -6.49 25.41
CA ALA A 308 -15.48 -7.09 25.43
C ALA A 308 -16.50 -6.27 24.61
N GLU A 309 -16.43 -4.94 24.67
CA GLU A 309 -17.30 -4.05 23.89
C GLU A 309 -16.93 -4.07 22.40
N ARG A 310 -15.64 -4.16 22.06
CA ARG A 310 -15.18 -4.35 20.66
C ARG A 310 -15.73 -5.64 20.07
N ARG A 311 -15.66 -6.74 20.81
CA ARG A 311 -16.26 -8.02 20.40
C ARG A 311 -17.78 -7.93 20.25
N ALA A 312 -18.45 -7.20 21.15
CA ALA A 312 -19.89 -7.00 21.05
C ALA A 312 -20.28 -6.22 19.76
N LYS A 313 -19.50 -5.21 19.36
CA LYS A 313 -19.74 -4.44 18.11
C LYS A 313 -19.70 -5.31 16.86
N VAL A 314 -18.83 -6.32 16.83
CA VAL A 314 -18.69 -7.24 15.68
C VAL A 314 -19.54 -8.51 15.82
N SER A 315 -20.33 -8.66 16.87
CA SER A 315 -21.16 -9.86 17.10
C SER A 315 -22.20 -10.12 16.01
N SER A 316 -22.62 -9.06 15.31
CA SER A 316 -23.51 -9.10 14.15
C SER A 316 -22.83 -9.57 12.87
N TYR A 317 -21.49 -9.68 12.86
CA TYR A 317 -20.76 -10.15 11.69
C TYR A 317 -20.80 -11.67 11.61
N LYS A 318 -21.25 -12.17 10.47
CA LYS A 318 -21.65 -13.56 10.28
C LYS A 318 -21.13 -14.12 8.98
N TRP A 319 -20.79 -15.41 9.00
CA TRP A 319 -20.56 -16.17 7.79
C TRP A 319 -21.90 -16.58 7.16
N VAL A 320 -22.01 -16.40 5.85
CA VAL A 320 -23.13 -16.92 5.06
C VAL A 320 -22.54 -17.76 3.92
N ASP A 321 -22.91 -19.03 3.86
CA ASP A 321 -22.45 -19.94 2.81
C ASP A 321 -23.32 -19.79 1.54
N ARG A 322 -23.17 -18.66 0.85
CA ARG A 322 -23.90 -18.38 -0.39
C ARG A 322 -23.17 -17.39 -1.29
N ASN A 323 -23.03 -17.73 -2.56
CA ASN A 323 -22.42 -16.87 -3.57
C ASN A 323 -23.36 -15.72 -4.00
N SER A 324 -22.82 -14.50 -4.09
CA SER A 324 -23.45 -13.26 -4.58
C SER A 324 -24.79 -12.85 -3.97
N THR A 325 -25.06 -13.29 -2.74
CA THR A 325 -26.22 -12.83 -1.95
C THR A 325 -25.85 -12.58 -0.48
N GLY A 326 -24.69 -11.97 -0.24
CA GLY A 326 -24.25 -11.55 1.09
C GLY A 326 -23.37 -12.54 1.86
N GLY A 327 -22.90 -13.61 1.23
CA GLY A 327 -21.91 -14.54 1.80
C GLY A 327 -20.51 -14.33 1.24
N TYR A 328 -20.35 -14.58 -0.05
CA TYR A 328 -19.10 -14.33 -0.76
C TYR A 328 -19.39 -13.95 -2.22
N ASP A 329 -18.46 -13.25 -2.88
CA ASP A 329 -18.47 -13.13 -4.34
C ASP A 329 -17.31 -13.96 -4.90
N LEU A 330 -17.68 -15.06 -5.55
CA LEU A 330 -16.77 -15.91 -6.29
C LEU A 330 -17.10 -15.82 -7.78
N LEU A 331 -16.42 -14.90 -8.44
CA LEU A 331 -16.42 -14.78 -9.90
C LEU A 331 -15.24 -15.60 -10.45
N PHE A 332 -15.50 -16.52 -11.36
CA PHE A 332 -14.47 -17.17 -12.18
C PHE A 332 -14.27 -16.43 -13.50
N GLU A 333 -15.38 -16.05 -14.15
CA GLU A 333 -15.38 -15.18 -15.35
C GLU A 333 -16.26 -13.95 -15.11
N ASN A 334 -15.79 -12.80 -15.57
CA ASN A 334 -16.56 -11.57 -15.56
C ASN A 334 -16.23 -10.70 -16.79
N ARG A 335 -17.23 -10.46 -17.64
CA ARG A 335 -17.15 -9.60 -18.84
C ARG A 335 -15.92 -9.85 -19.72
N GLY A 336 -15.49 -11.10 -19.83
CA GLY A 336 -14.36 -11.54 -20.66
C GLY A 336 -13.00 -11.60 -19.95
N GLY A 337 -12.94 -11.27 -18.66
CA GLY A 337 -11.76 -11.50 -17.81
C GLY A 337 -11.99 -12.65 -16.82
N THR A 338 -10.90 -13.15 -16.21
CA THR A 338 -10.94 -14.10 -15.10
C THR A 338 -10.40 -13.44 -13.83
N PRO A 339 -11.24 -12.79 -13.01
CA PRO A 339 -10.78 -12.06 -11.84
C PRO A 339 -10.04 -12.98 -10.87
N ILE A 340 -9.03 -12.43 -10.22
CA ILE A 340 -8.20 -13.17 -9.25
C ILE A 340 -8.82 -13.16 -7.84
N ASP A 341 -9.65 -12.16 -7.59
CA ASP A 341 -10.25 -11.87 -6.28
C ASP A 341 -11.31 -12.90 -5.90
N VAL A 342 -11.41 -13.13 -4.59
CA VAL A 342 -12.60 -13.66 -3.93
C VAL A 342 -13.02 -12.59 -2.93
N TYR A 343 -14.31 -12.31 -2.79
CA TYR A 343 -14.79 -11.43 -1.71
C TYR A 343 -15.54 -12.25 -0.68
N LEU A 344 -15.31 -11.96 0.60
CA LEU A 344 -16.00 -12.59 1.73
C LEU A 344 -16.75 -11.52 2.50
N TYR A 345 -18.08 -11.59 2.52
CA TYR A 345 -18.90 -10.67 3.29
C TYR A 345 -18.89 -11.06 4.76
N TYR A 346 -18.83 -10.04 5.61
CA TYR A 346 -19.00 -10.18 7.06
C TYR A 346 -20.24 -9.43 7.55
N GLY A 347 -20.76 -8.49 6.75
CA GLY A 347 -21.97 -7.71 7.04
C GLY A 347 -22.85 -7.56 5.80
N SER A 348 -23.86 -6.68 5.91
CA SER A 348 -24.87 -6.48 4.85
C SER A 348 -24.62 -5.26 3.97
N GLY A 349 -23.70 -4.37 4.37
CA GLY A 349 -23.28 -3.23 3.56
C GLY A 349 -22.48 -3.66 2.33
N GLU A 350 -22.56 -2.85 1.27
CA GLU A 350 -21.86 -3.10 0.00
C GLU A 350 -20.34 -3.32 0.15
N PHE A 351 -19.75 -2.64 1.15
CA PHE A 351 -18.32 -2.69 1.47
C PHE A 351 -18.02 -3.50 2.74
N ASP A 352 -19.01 -4.17 3.34
CA ASP A 352 -18.83 -5.02 4.52
C ASP A 352 -18.26 -6.39 4.13
N LYS A 353 -17.11 -6.34 3.44
CA LYS A 353 -16.43 -7.50 2.88
C LYS A 353 -14.92 -7.38 2.93
N PHE A 354 -14.28 -8.54 2.96
CA PHE A 354 -12.87 -8.70 2.68
C PHE A 354 -12.67 -8.91 1.18
N GLN A 355 -11.60 -8.36 0.64
CA GLN A 355 -11.01 -8.80 -0.63
C GLN A 355 -9.86 -9.76 -0.34
N LEU A 356 -9.97 -10.96 -0.85
CA LEU A 356 -9.00 -12.04 -0.69
C LEU A 356 -8.21 -12.14 -1.99
N ARG A 357 -6.93 -11.78 -1.95
CA ARG A 357 -6.08 -11.89 -3.15
C ARG A 357 -4.60 -11.96 -2.83
N ASN A 358 -3.82 -12.35 -3.84
CA ASN A 358 -2.40 -12.06 -3.88
C ASN A 358 -2.15 -10.58 -4.23
N PHE A 359 -1.54 -9.85 -3.30
CA PHE A 359 -1.12 -8.45 -3.50
C PHE A 359 0.34 -8.35 -3.98
N GLY A 360 1.10 -9.45 -3.94
CA GLY A 360 2.53 -9.47 -4.25
C GLY A 360 2.89 -9.51 -5.73
N GLY A 361 1.91 -9.54 -6.64
CA GLY A 361 2.15 -9.84 -8.05
C GLY A 361 2.80 -11.22 -8.18
N SER A 362 4.02 -11.28 -8.68
CA SER A 362 4.82 -12.52 -8.82
C SER A 362 5.46 -13.03 -7.52
N LYS A 363 5.09 -12.47 -6.36
CA LYS A 363 5.53 -12.92 -5.04
C LYS A 363 4.38 -13.55 -4.25
N ALA A 364 4.71 -14.49 -3.37
CA ALA A 364 3.79 -15.14 -2.44
C ALA A 364 3.34 -14.18 -1.32
N SER A 365 2.32 -13.36 -1.59
CA SER A 365 1.79 -12.37 -0.65
C SER A 365 0.27 -12.33 -0.69
N TRP A 366 -0.35 -13.50 -0.45
CA TRP A 366 -1.79 -13.58 -0.28
C TRP A 366 -2.22 -12.99 1.07
N GLN A 367 -3.24 -12.16 1.03
CA GLN A 367 -3.77 -11.43 2.18
C GLN A 367 -5.26 -11.21 2.00
N ILE A 368 -5.95 -10.91 3.09
CA ILE A 368 -7.30 -10.36 3.07
C ILE A 368 -7.23 -8.85 3.40
N GLU A 369 -8.03 -8.05 2.71
CA GLU A 369 -8.12 -6.60 2.92
C GLU A 369 -9.56 -6.19 3.21
N LEU A 370 -9.79 -5.45 4.29
CA LEU A 370 -11.09 -4.84 4.57
C LEU A 370 -11.39 -3.77 3.53
N LYS A 371 -12.50 -3.90 2.82
CA LYS A 371 -12.97 -2.85 1.93
C LYS A 371 -13.67 -1.75 2.72
N GLY A 372 -13.73 -0.58 2.12
CA GLY A 372 -14.49 0.58 2.58
C GLY A 372 -14.91 1.40 1.36
N ALA A 373 -15.94 2.21 1.52
CA ALA A 373 -16.50 3.00 0.42
C ALA A 373 -15.51 4.02 -0.15
N THR A 374 -14.65 4.57 0.72
CA THR A 374 -13.70 5.65 0.40
C THR A 374 -12.24 5.27 0.62
N ALA A 375 -11.95 4.12 1.23
CA ALA A 375 -10.59 3.65 1.44
C ALA A 375 -10.60 2.18 1.88
N ALA A 376 -9.51 1.46 1.65
CA ALA A 376 -9.29 0.18 2.32
C ALA A 376 -8.99 0.40 3.82
N HIS A 377 -9.52 -0.48 4.68
CA HIS A 377 -9.55 -0.27 6.14
C HIS A 377 -8.54 -1.13 6.93
N GLY A 378 -7.70 -1.90 6.24
CA GLY A 378 -6.62 -2.69 6.84
C GLY A 378 -6.50 -4.09 6.25
N ARG A 379 -5.43 -4.82 6.58
CA ARG A 379 -5.09 -6.13 6.00
C ARG A 379 -4.75 -7.19 7.05
N CYS A 380 -4.99 -8.45 6.71
CA CYS A 380 -4.50 -9.62 7.44
C CYS A 380 -3.74 -10.53 6.47
N GLY A 381 -2.44 -10.73 6.73
CA GLY A 381 -1.58 -11.56 5.90
C GLY A 381 -1.95 -13.05 5.99
N GLY A 382 -1.74 -13.81 4.93
CA GLY A 382 -2.24 -15.18 4.82
C GLY A 382 -1.80 -16.14 5.94
N GLY A 383 -0.59 -15.96 6.48
CA GLY A 383 -0.15 -16.74 7.64
C GLY A 383 -0.97 -16.46 8.90
N ASN A 384 -1.37 -15.21 9.11
CA ASN A 384 -2.22 -14.81 10.23
C ASN A 384 -3.66 -15.27 10.00
N VAL A 385 -4.15 -15.22 8.75
CA VAL A 385 -5.47 -15.79 8.40
C VAL A 385 -5.50 -17.27 8.75
N ALA A 386 -4.49 -18.03 8.33
CA ALA A 386 -4.40 -19.45 8.65
C ALA A 386 -4.26 -19.69 10.15
N SER A 387 -3.46 -18.88 10.87
CA SER A 387 -3.33 -18.98 12.33
C SER A 387 -4.67 -18.79 13.03
N ILE A 388 -5.42 -17.73 12.68
CA ILE A 388 -6.75 -17.44 13.23
C ILE A 388 -7.72 -18.58 12.91
N VAL A 389 -7.79 -19.02 11.65
CA VAL A 389 -8.67 -20.15 11.28
C VAL A 389 -8.35 -21.38 12.11
N ASN A 390 -7.07 -21.75 12.25
CA ASN A 390 -6.66 -22.96 12.96
C ASN A 390 -6.78 -22.86 14.49
N GLU A 391 -6.86 -21.65 15.05
CA GLU A 391 -7.17 -21.43 16.47
C GLU A 391 -8.59 -21.91 16.79
N TYR A 392 -9.56 -21.60 15.93
CA TYR A 392 -10.97 -22.00 16.12
C TYR A 392 -11.30 -23.36 15.48
N ALA A 393 -10.61 -23.73 14.41
CA ALA A 393 -10.85 -24.92 13.60
C ALA A 393 -9.52 -25.59 13.19
N PRO A 394 -8.88 -26.36 14.10
CA PRO A 394 -7.55 -26.92 13.89
C PRO A 394 -7.39 -27.68 12.56
N ASN A 395 -6.27 -27.44 11.87
CA ASN A 395 -5.91 -28.05 10.59
C ASN A 395 -6.82 -27.70 9.40
N SER A 396 -7.79 -26.80 9.56
CA SER A 396 -8.73 -26.44 8.48
C SER A 396 -8.11 -25.54 7.41
N MET A 397 -7.03 -24.82 7.73
CA MET A 397 -6.29 -24.02 6.77
C MET A 397 -4.78 -24.20 6.97
N PRO A 398 -4.19 -25.30 6.46
CA PRO A 398 -2.73 -25.47 6.45
C PRO A 398 -2.04 -24.27 5.80
N TRP A 399 -0.82 -23.93 6.24
CA TRP A 399 -0.10 -22.78 5.71
C TRP A 399 1.39 -23.05 5.53
N ASP A 400 1.83 -23.02 4.27
CA ASP A 400 3.23 -22.97 3.87
C ASP A 400 3.33 -22.03 2.66
N ASN A 401 3.55 -20.75 2.95
CA ASN A 401 3.39 -19.68 1.98
C ASN A 401 4.21 -19.91 0.68
N THR A 402 5.51 -20.15 0.84
CA THR A 402 6.44 -20.26 -0.29
C THR A 402 6.23 -21.57 -1.05
N ASN A 403 6.03 -22.68 -0.35
CA ASN A 403 5.81 -23.98 -0.97
C ASN A 403 4.50 -24.00 -1.75
N PHE A 404 3.41 -23.52 -1.16
CA PHE A 404 2.11 -23.45 -1.84
C PHE A 404 2.15 -22.54 -3.06
N TYR A 405 2.83 -21.41 -2.96
CA TYR A 405 3.05 -20.56 -4.13
C TYR A 405 3.78 -21.32 -5.24
N ASN A 406 4.86 -22.04 -4.93
CA ASN A 406 5.62 -22.83 -5.90
C ASN A 406 4.80 -23.97 -6.51
N GLN A 407 3.97 -24.66 -5.71
CA GLN A 407 3.07 -25.72 -6.17
C GLN A 407 2.04 -25.20 -7.19
N CYS A 408 1.65 -23.93 -7.07
CA CYS A 408 0.74 -23.30 -8.02
C CYS A 408 1.36 -23.01 -9.39
N ASN A 409 2.65 -23.27 -9.62
CA ASN A 409 3.27 -23.08 -10.93
C ASN A 409 2.65 -24.04 -11.97
N PRO A 410 2.02 -23.52 -13.05
CA PRO A 410 1.38 -24.36 -14.07
C PRO A 410 2.33 -25.32 -14.77
N SER A 411 3.63 -25.02 -14.78
CA SER A 411 4.67 -25.85 -15.40
C SER A 411 5.21 -26.94 -14.47
N LEU A 412 4.87 -26.92 -13.18
CA LEU A 412 5.37 -27.89 -12.21
C LEU A 412 4.61 -29.22 -12.30
N ARG A 413 5.19 -30.21 -13.00
CA ARG A 413 4.55 -31.50 -13.30
C ARG A 413 4.02 -32.25 -12.07
N THR A 414 4.71 -32.16 -10.93
CA THR A 414 4.36 -32.90 -9.70
C THR A 414 3.12 -32.35 -8.99
N ALA A 415 2.79 -31.07 -9.17
CA ALA A 415 1.67 -30.42 -8.49
C ALA A 415 0.59 -29.87 -9.44
N ARG A 416 0.89 -29.71 -10.74
CA ARG A 416 -0.03 -29.13 -11.73
C ARG A 416 -1.42 -29.79 -11.68
N ILE A 417 -1.47 -31.12 -11.71
CA ILE A 417 -2.72 -31.87 -11.77
C ILE A 417 -3.53 -31.71 -10.48
N SER A 418 -2.90 -31.88 -9.32
CA SER A 418 -3.59 -31.79 -8.02
C SER A 418 -4.10 -30.38 -7.74
N ILE A 419 -3.31 -29.34 -8.00
CA ILE A 419 -3.72 -27.95 -7.82
C ILE A 419 -4.85 -27.57 -8.77
N THR A 420 -4.77 -28.00 -10.04
CA THR A 420 -5.83 -27.74 -11.03
C THR A 420 -7.14 -28.38 -10.60
N ARG A 421 -7.10 -29.65 -10.18
CA ARG A 421 -8.24 -30.40 -9.65
C ARG A 421 -8.85 -29.75 -8.43
N GLU A 422 -8.03 -29.40 -7.45
CA GLU A 422 -8.50 -28.81 -6.20
C GLU A 422 -9.21 -27.48 -6.45
N ILE A 423 -8.62 -26.59 -7.24
CA ILE A 423 -9.26 -25.31 -7.60
C ILE A 423 -10.57 -25.58 -8.34
N SER A 424 -10.57 -26.47 -9.33
CA SER A 424 -11.75 -26.75 -10.17
C SER A 424 -12.89 -27.35 -9.37
N GLN A 425 -12.60 -28.29 -8.48
CA GLN A 425 -13.58 -28.86 -7.57
C GLN A 425 -14.18 -27.79 -6.66
N LEU A 426 -13.34 -26.95 -6.05
CA LEU A 426 -13.83 -25.87 -5.18
C LEU A 426 -14.63 -24.81 -5.95
N LEU A 427 -14.31 -24.54 -7.22
CA LEU A 427 -15.13 -23.64 -8.04
C LEU A 427 -16.54 -24.22 -8.29
N VAL A 428 -16.66 -25.54 -8.45
CA VAL A 428 -17.95 -26.23 -8.53
C VAL A 428 -18.65 -26.19 -7.17
N ASP A 429 -17.97 -26.59 -6.10
CA ASP A 429 -18.55 -26.68 -4.76
C ASP A 429 -19.09 -25.33 -4.26
N PHE A 430 -18.46 -24.23 -4.65
CA PHE A 430 -18.85 -22.87 -4.23
C PHE A 430 -19.70 -22.13 -5.27
N ASP A 431 -20.23 -22.83 -6.29
CA ASP A 431 -21.11 -22.28 -7.33
C ASP A 431 -20.51 -21.03 -7.99
N ALA A 432 -19.26 -21.12 -8.45
CA ALA A 432 -18.55 -19.98 -9.03
C ALA A 432 -19.31 -19.40 -10.23
N ILE A 433 -19.43 -18.07 -10.27
CA ILE A 433 -20.17 -17.37 -11.32
C ILE A 433 -19.29 -17.18 -12.56
N ASN A 434 -19.83 -17.56 -13.72
CA ASN A 434 -19.22 -17.34 -15.02
C ASN A 434 -20.06 -16.36 -15.84
N ASN A 435 -19.76 -15.07 -15.73
CA ASN A 435 -20.40 -14.02 -16.53
C ASN A 435 -19.55 -13.72 -17.78
N ARG A 436 -19.89 -14.35 -18.89
CA ARG A 436 -19.23 -14.11 -20.18
C ARG A 436 -20.00 -13.05 -20.96
N ARG A 437 -19.48 -11.82 -20.94
CA ARG A 437 -20.03 -10.66 -21.68
C ARG A 437 -21.53 -10.41 -21.40
N GLY A 438 -21.95 -10.54 -20.13
CA GLY A 438 -23.33 -10.32 -19.70
C GLY A 438 -24.19 -11.59 -19.67
N THR A 439 -23.67 -12.72 -20.17
CA THR A 439 -24.38 -14.01 -20.14
C THR A 439 -23.82 -14.89 -19.03
N LEU A 440 -24.69 -15.41 -18.17
CA LEU A 440 -24.33 -16.43 -17.17
C LEU A 440 -24.18 -17.79 -17.86
N ILE A 441 -23.08 -18.48 -17.57
CA ILE A 441 -22.76 -19.80 -18.13
C ILE A 441 -22.50 -20.75 -16.96
N GLU A 442 -23.06 -21.95 -17.05
CA GLU A 442 -22.71 -23.04 -16.14
C GLU A 442 -21.45 -23.74 -16.63
N ARG A 443 -20.58 -24.10 -15.68
CA ARG A 443 -19.35 -24.84 -15.97
C ARG A 443 -19.26 -26.07 -15.09
N ASP A 444 -18.94 -27.19 -15.72
CA ASP A 444 -18.62 -28.42 -15.00
C ASP A 444 -17.14 -28.48 -14.60
N MET A 445 -16.79 -29.54 -13.87
CA MET A 445 -15.44 -29.76 -13.37
C MET A 445 -14.39 -29.83 -14.50
N ALA A 446 -14.69 -30.53 -15.59
CA ALA A 446 -13.75 -30.72 -16.70
C ALA A 446 -13.46 -29.39 -17.43
N GLN A 447 -14.49 -28.56 -17.62
CA GLN A 447 -14.36 -27.24 -18.21
C GLN A 447 -13.56 -26.29 -17.32
N TYR A 448 -13.71 -26.37 -15.99
CA TYR A 448 -12.85 -25.63 -15.07
C TYR A 448 -11.41 -26.13 -15.14
N GLU A 449 -11.17 -27.44 -15.14
CA GLU A 449 -9.81 -28.01 -15.21
C GLU A 449 -9.06 -27.52 -16.44
N GLU A 450 -9.69 -27.55 -17.61
CA GLU A 450 -9.09 -27.09 -18.87
C GLU A 450 -8.60 -25.64 -18.75
N ILE A 451 -9.44 -24.76 -18.20
CA ILE A 451 -9.12 -23.33 -18.11
C ILE A 451 -8.12 -23.05 -16.99
N VAL A 452 -8.31 -23.65 -15.81
CA VAL A 452 -7.43 -23.48 -14.64
C VAL A 452 -6.03 -24.01 -14.97
N ALA A 453 -5.93 -25.10 -15.74
CA ALA A 453 -4.68 -25.72 -16.20
C ALA A 453 -3.77 -24.79 -17.02
N GLU A 454 -4.29 -23.65 -17.49
CA GLU A 454 -3.56 -22.63 -18.26
C GLU A 454 -3.44 -21.29 -17.52
N LYS A 455 -4.03 -21.14 -16.32
CA LYS A 455 -3.89 -19.92 -15.52
C LYS A 455 -2.49 -19.77 -14.92
N SER A 456 -2.07 -18.51 -14.75
CA SER A 456 -0.77 -18.17 -14.17
C SER A 456 -0.65 -18.64 -12.71
N GLN A 457 0.59 -18.77 -12.25
CA GLN A 457 0.92 -19.15 -10.88
C GLN A 457 0.27 -18.22 -9.85
N GLU A 458 0.32 -16.91 -10.10
CA GLU A 458 -0.25 -15.88 -9.23
C GLU A 458 -1.76 -16.03 -9.13
N TRP A 459 -2.43 -16.26 -10.27
CA TRP A 459 -3.87 -16.44 -10.31
C TRP A 459 -4.28 -17.68 -9.52
N ARG A 460 -3.62 -18.82 -9.76
CA ARG A 460 -3.91 -20.09 -9.08
C ARG A 460 -3.70 -19.99 -7.59
N TYR A 461 -2.56 -19.44 -7.18
CA TYR A 461 -2.22 -19.25 -5.76
C TYR A 461 -3.24 -18.35 -5.07
N SER A 462 -3.64 -17.25 -5.71
CA SER A 462 -4.62 -16.35 -5.12
C SER A 462 -6.01 -16.96 -5.00
N LYS A 463 -6.48 -17.60 -6.08
CA LYS A 463 -7.81 -18.20 -6.12
C LYS A 463 -7.91 -19.38 -5.14
N LEU A 464 -6.91 -20.25 -5.12
CA LEU A 464 -6.86 -21.40 -4.24
C LEU A 464 -6.92 -21.01 -2.76
N ASN A 465 -6.13 -20.01 -2.32
CA ASN A 465 -6.17 -19.59 -0.93
C ASN A 465 -7.52 -18.96 -0.55
N GLY A 466 -8.15 -18.21 -1.46
CA GLY A 466 -9.52 -17.71 -1.26
C GLY A 466 -10.52 -18.85 -1.10
N LEU A 467 -10.48 -19.83 -2.00
CA LEU A 467 -11.37 -21.00 -1.97
C LEU A 467 -11.14 -21.87 -0.73
N ARG A 468 -9.88 -22.06 -0.29
CA ARG A 468 -9.56 -22.78 0.94
C ARG A 468 -10.08 -22.08 2.19
N LEU A 469 -10.06 -20.74 2.24
CA LEU A 469 -10.70 -20.01 3.34
C LEU A 469 -12.22 -20.25 3.34
N LEU A 470 -12.89 -20.16 2.19
CA LEU A 470 -14.32 -20.46 2.11
C LEU A 470 -14.62 -21.89 2.55
N LYS A 471 -13.80 -22.86 2.13
CA LYS A 471 -13.88 -24.27 2.56
C LYS A 471 -13.76 -24.41 4.07
N ALA A 472 -12.76 -23.77 4.68
CA ALA A 472 -12.58 -23.82 6.13
C ALA A 472 -13.78 -23.28 6.90
N LEU A 473 -14.43 -22.21 6.40
CA LEU A 473 -15.64 -21.66 7.01
C LEU A 473 -16.84 -22.59 6.83
N ARG A 474 -17.06 -23.11 5.61
CA ARG A 474 -18.16 -24.04 5.30
C ARG A 474 -18.08 -25.33 6.11
N ASP A 475 -16.88 -25.91 6.24
CA ASP A 475 -16.69 -27.17 6.97
C ASP A 475 -16.80 -27.00 8.49
N ASN A 476 -16.71 -25.77 9.00
CA ASN A 476 -16.75 -25.46 10.43
C ASN A 476 -17.84 -24.43 10.77
N PRO A 477 -19.13 -24.70 10.46
CA PRO A 477 -20.19 -23.70 10.52
C PRO A 477 -20.45 -23.17 11.93
N THR A 478 -20.18 -23.95 12.98
CA THR A 478 -20.31 -23.52 14.39
C THR A 478 -19.22 -22.56 14.84
N LYS A 479 -18.14 -22.44 14.06
CA LYS A 479 -16.96 -21.59 14.34
C LYS A 479 -16.78 -20.47 13.33
N ALA A 480 -17.41 -20.58 12.15
CA ALA A 480 -17.24 -19.66 11.04
C ALA A 480 -17.47 -18.19 11.42
N ASP A 481 -18.50 -17.90 12.23
CA ASP A 481 -18.75 -16.56 12.74
C ASP A 481 -17.58 -16.03 13.58
N GLN A 482 -17.06 -16.85 14.50
CA GLN A 482 -15.96 -16.47 15.38
C GLN A 482 -14.69 -16.20 14.56
N ILE A 483 -14.45 -17.02 13.53
CA ILE A 483 -13.33 -16.83 12.60
C ILE A 483 -13.50 -15.49 11.83
N VAL A 484 -14.66 -15.22 11.24
CA VAL A 484 -14.92 -13.97 10.50
C VAL A 484 -14.74 -12.74 11.39
N GLN A 485 -15.24 -12.81 12.63
CA GLN A 485 -15.09 -11.74 13.63
C GLN A 485 -13.62 -11.53 14.01
N ALA A 486 -12.87 -12.61 14.27
CA ALA A 486 -11.44 -12.53 14.59
C ALA A 486 -10.62 -11.98 13.42
N LEU A 487 -10.92 -12.39 12.18
CA LEU A 487 -10.31 -11.83 10.97
C LEU A 487 -10.58 -10.33 10.83
N TYR A 488 -11.80 -9.88 11.12
CA TYR A 488 -12.15 -8.46 11.09
C TYR A 488 -11.37 -7.67 12.15
N LEU A 489 -11.37 -8.13 13.40
CA LEU A 489 -10.68 -7.47 14.50
C LEU A 489 -9.17 -7.38 14.23
N PHE A 490 -8.56 -8.46 13.71
CA PHE A 490 -7.17 -8.45 13.33
C PHE A 490 -6.88 -7.46 12.18
N ALA A 491 -7.67 -7.52 11.11
CA ALA A 491 -7.45 -6.68 9.94
C ALA A 491 -7.64 -5.19 10.24
N SER A 492 -8.51 -4.84 11.20
CA SER A 492 -8.79 -3.47 11.63
C SER A 492 -7.95 -2.98 12.82
N SER A 493 -6.95 -3.76 13.28
CA SER A 493 -6.09 -3.44 14.43
C SER A 493 -6.88 -3.22 15.74
N GLN A 494 -7.87 -4.09 15.98
CA GLN A 494 -8.77 -4.07 17.14
C GLN A 494 -8.67 -5.36 17.97
N LEU A 495 -7.46 -5.92 18.11
CA LEU A 495 -7.24 -7.08 18.97
C LEU A 495 -7.32 -6.68 20.45
N ASP A 496 -7.52 -7.64 21.35
CA ASP A 496 -7.75 -7.41 22.77
C ASP A 496 -6.72 -6.48 23.43
N PHE A 497 -5.45 -6.56 23.03
CA PHE A 497 -4.38 -5.72 23.56
C PHE A 497 -3.98 -4.56 22.64
N SER A 498 -4.71 -4.27 21.56
CA SER A 498 -4.44 -3.09 20.72
C SER A 498 -4.72 -1.81 21.53
N SER A 499 -3.83 -0.82 21.41
CA SER A 499 -3.94 0.45 22.14
C SER A 499 -4.79 1.48 21.39
N VAL A 500 -5.16 2.55 22.09
CA VAL A 500 -5.93 3.66 21.54
C VAL A 500 -5.19 4.38 20.41
N PHE A 501 -5.94 4.75 19.38
CA PHE A 501 -5.50 5.65 18.32
C PHE A 501 -6.72 6.33 17.70
N VAL A 502 -6.49 7.37 16.90
CA VAL A 502 -7.53 7.96 16.06
C VAL A 502 -7.31 7.59 14.61
N LYS A 503 -8.40 7.27 13.90
CA LYS A 503 -8.38 6.99 12.47
C LYS A 503 -9.00 8.17 11.72
N VAL A 504 -8.28 8.70 10.74
CA VAL A 504 -8.78 9.76 9.84
C VAL A 504 -8.71 9.27 8.39
N TYR A 505 -9.81 9.33 7.66
CA TYR A 505 -9.95 8.66 6.35
C TYR A 505 -10.95 9.30 5.38
#